data_AF-A0A7X3MKZ3-F1
#
_entry.id   AF-A0A7X3MKZ3-F1
#
_cell.length_a   1.000
_cell.length_b   1.000
_cell.length_c   1.000
_cell.angle_alpha   90.00
_cell.angle_beta   90.00
_cell.angle_gamma   90.00
#
_symmetry.space_group_name_H-M   'P 1'
#
loop_
_entity.id
_entity.type
_entity.pdbx_description
1 polymer ?
#
loop_
_entity_poly.entity_id
_entity_poly.type
_entity_poly.pdbx_seq_one_letter_code
_entity_poly.pdbx_strand_id
1 'polypeptide(L)' 'MKEIQYEMVKEIAVLSAGDSGYTKEINLISWNGKEPKYDIRSFSPNREKCGKGITLTADEAAALLKALREELNSGD' A
#
# COMPACT_ATOMS: atom_id res chain seq x y z
N MET A 1 -2.77 24.07 1.40
CA MET A 1 -2.70 22.69 1.91
C MET A 1 -1.30 22.48 2.47
N LYS A 2 -1.14 21.80 3.61
CA LYS A 2 0.20 21.37 4.05
C LYS A 2 0.69 20.28 3.09
N GLU A 3 1.98 20.32 2.79
CA GLU A 3 2.66 19.27 2.04
C GLU A 3 2.51 17.94 2.80
N ILE A 4 2.07 16.89 2.11
CA ILE A 4 1.95 15.56 2.71
C ILE A 4 3.33 14.92 2.69
N GLN A 5 3.87 14.66 3.87
CA GLN A 5 5.12 13.94 4.03
C GLN A 5 4.83 12.47 4.33
N TYR A 6 5.65 11.58 3.79
CA TYR A 6 5.56 10.16 4.11
C TYR A 6 6.95 9.56 4.27
N GLU A 7 7.04 8.55 5.11
CA GLU A 7 8.24 7.74 5.31
C GLU A 7 7.90 6.28 5.04
N MET A 8 8.71 5.63 4.20
CA MET A 8 8.59 4.21 3.91
C MET A 8 9.29 3.41 4.99
N VAL A 9 8.52 2.97 5.98
CA VAL A 9 9.03 2.24 7.15
C VAL A 9 9.40 0.81 6.77
N LYS A 10 8.62 0.18 5.88
CA LYS A 10 8.92 -1.15 5.36
C LYS A 10 8.34 -1.37 3.97
N GLU A 11 9.17 -1.90 3.09
CA GLU A 11 8.74 -2.41 1.80
C GLU A 11 8.22 -3.85 1.95
N ILE A 12 7.03 -4.13 1.45
CA ILE A 12 6.42 -5.47 1.61
C ILE A 12 6.33 -6.18 0.27
N ALA A 13 5.59 -5.64 -0.70
CA ALA A 13 5.47 -6.27 -2.02
C ALA A 13 5.02 -5.30 -3.11
N VAL A 14 5.48 -5.57 -4.33
CA VAL A 14 4.91 -5.01 -5.56
C VAL A 14 3.77 -5.92 -6.02
N LEU A 15 2.57 -5.37 -6.12
CA LEU A 15 1.36 -6.07 -6.56
C LEU A 15 1.21 -6.07 -8.09
N SER A 16 1.66 -5.01 -8.75
CA SER A 16 1.69 -4.90 -10.22
C SER A 16 2.62 -3.77 -10.67
N ALA A 17 3.13 -3.86 -11.90
CA ALA A 17 3.86 -2.80 -12.57
C ALA A 17 3.13 -2.41 -13.86
N GLY A 18 3.02 -1.11 -14.14
CA GLY A 18 2.44 -0.59 -15.38
C GLY A 18 3.50 -0.09 -16.37
N ASP A 19 3.09 0.08 -17.63
CA ASP A 19 4.00 0.48 -18.73
C ASP A 19 4.66 1.85 -18.55
N SER A 20 4.05 2.74 -17.74
CA SER A 20 4.63 4.03 -17.37
C SER A 20 5.72 3.94 -16.28
N GLY A 21 6.05 2.73 -15.83
CA GLY A 21 6.99 2.45 -14.74
C GLY A 21 6.40 2.67 -13.34
N TYR A 22 5.13 3.03 -13.23
CA TYR A 22 4.46 3.09 -11.93
C TYR A 22 4.22 1.69 -11.38
N THR A 23 4.50 1.51 -10.10
CA THR A 23 4.28 0.26 -9.36
C THR A 23 3.13 0.43 -8.39
N LYS A 24 2.20 -0.52 -8.35
CA LYS A 24 1.24 -0.62 -7.24
C LYS A 24 1.84 -1.53 -6.19
N GLU A 25 1.97 -1.04 -4.98
CA GLU A 25 2.68 -1.71 -3.89
C GLU A 25 1.81 -1.79 -2.65
N ILE A 26 2.09 -2.75 -1.77
CA ILE A 26 1.69 -2.75 -0.37
C ILE A 26 2.95 -2.53 0.47
N ASN A 27 2.92 -1.54 1.35
CA ASN A 27 4.06 -1.16 2.20
C ASN A 27 3.57 -0.73 3.59
N LEU A 28 4.48 -0.59 4.55
CA LEU A 28 4.22 0.08 5.82
C LEU A 28 4.71 1.53 5.74
N ILE A 29 3.81 2.49 5.91
CA ILE A 29 4.08 3.92 5.69
C ILE A 29 3.67 4.75 6.91
N SER A 30 4.56 5.63 7.35
CA SER A 30 4.25 6.71 8.30
C SER A 30 3.85 7.97 7.52
N TRP A 31 2.64 8.46 7.73
CA TRP A 31 2.16 9.68 7.10
C TRP A 31 2.24 10.85 8.07
N ASN A 32 2.99 11.90 7.70
CA ASN A 32 3.20 13.12 8.49
C ASN A 32 3.69 12.84 9.93
N GLY A 33 4.60 11.86 10.07
CA GLY A 33 5.17 11.46 11.36
C GLY A 33 4.20 10.74 12.31
N LYS A 34 3.05 10.27 11.81
CA LYS A 34 2.10 9.48 12.59
C LYS A 34 2.51 8.01 12.66
N GLU A 35 1.79 7.24 13.48
CA GLU A 35 1.98 5.80 13.57
C GLU A 35 1.94 5.13 12.19
N PRO A 36 2.91 4.27 11.86
CA PRO A 36 2.96 3.59 10.58
C PRO A 36 1.75 2.68 10.37
N LYS A 37 1.20 2.69 9.15
CA LYS A 37 0.06 1.88 8.75
C LYS A 37 0.34 1.17 7.43
N TYR A 38 -0.41 0.11 7.16
CA TYR A 38 -0.33 -0.55 5.86
C TYR A 38 -0.92 0.38 4.80
N ASP A 39 -0.30 0.45 3.64
CA ASP A 39 -0.75 1.32 2.57
C ASP A 39 -0.63 0.59 1.24
N ILE A 40 -1.73 0.55 0.49
CA ILE A 40 -1.77 0.00 -0.87
C ILE A 40 -1.92 1.16 -1.84
N ARG A 41 -0.89 1.43 -2.64
CA ARG A 41 -0.83 2.64 -3.47
C ARG A 41 0.08 2.49 -4.66
N SER A 42 -0.17 3.31 -5.68
CA SER A 42 0.74 3.46 -6.81
C SER A 42 1.86 4.46 -6.53
N PHE A 43 3.10 4.10 -6.81
CA PHE A 43 4.28 4.94 -6.71
C PHE A 43 4.92 5.16 -8.09
N SER A 44 5.52 6.32 -8.30
CA SER A 44 6.36 6.59 -9.47
C SER A 44 7.66 5.76 -9.42
N PRO A 45 8.40 5.61 -10.55
CA PRO A 45 9.63 4.82 -10.63
C PRO A 45 10.72 5.09 -9.57
N ASN A 46 10.69 6.26 -8.91
CA ASN A 46 11.59 6.62 -7.79
C ASN A 46 10.83 7.01 -6.52
N ARG A 47 9.54 6.69 -6.43
CA ARG A 47 8.62 7.01 -5.33
C ARG A 47 8.45 8.50 -5.00
N GLU A 48 8.98 9.41 -5.80
CA GLU A 48 8.82 10.87 -5.64
C GLU A 48 7.35 11.34 -5.64
N LYS A 49 6.46 10.58 -6.30
CA LYS A 49 5.02 10.88 -6.35
C LYS A 49 4.21 9.68 -5.91
N CYS A 50 3.29 9.93 -4.98
CA CYS A 50 2.29 8.96 -4.57
C CYS A 50 0.98 9.18 -5.38
N GLY A 51 0.49 8.11 -6.01
CA GLY A 51 -0.78 8.08 -6.73
C GLY A 51 -1.98 7.80 -5.80
N LYS A 52 -3.10 7.38 -6.40
CA LYS A 52 -4.28 6.94 -5.66
C LYS A 52 -3.97 5.64 -4.89
N GLY A 53 -4.53 5.53 -3.69
CA GLY A 53 -4.34 4.38 -2.82
C GLY A 53 -5.22 4.45 -1.57
N ILE A 54 -5.01 3.49 -0.67
CA ILE A 54 -5.73 3.37 0.59
C ILE A 54 -4.75 3.03 1.72
N THR A 55 -4.95 3.66 2.87
CA THR A 55 -4.25 3.32 4.11
C THR A 55 -5.16 2.43 4.95
N LEU A 56 -4.60 1.35 5.48
CA LEU A 56 -5.27 0.35 6.30
C LEU A 56 -4.59 0.28 7.67
N THR A 57 -5.39 0.29 8.71
CA THR A 57 -4.97 -0.17 10.04
C THR A 57 -4.55 -1.64 10.00
N ALA A 58 -3.88 -2.10 11.06
CA ALA A 58 -3.49 -3.51 11.18
C ALA A 58 -4.72 -4.44 11.13
N ASP A 59 -5.83 -4.07 11.78
CA ASP A 59 -7.06 -4.86 11.80
C ASP A 59 -7.73 -4.91 10.42
N GLU A 60 -7.79 -3.77 9.71
CA GLU A 60 -8.32 -3.72 8.34
C GLU A 60 -7.47 -4.55 7.37
N ALA A 61 -6.14 -4.52 7.50
CA ALA A 61 -5.24 -5.34 6.69
C ALA A 61 -5.41 -6.84 6.99
N ALA A 62 -5.58 -7.22 8.26
CA ALA A 62 -5.84 -8.60 8.66
C ALA A 62 -7.19 -9.10 8.13
N ALA A 63 -8.24 -8.26 8.21
CA ALA A 63 -9.56 -8.57 7.66
C ALA A 63 -9.50 -8.73 6.14
N LEU A 64 -8.81 -7.83 5.42
CA LEU A 64 -8.60 -7.92 3.97
C LEU A 64 -7.88 -9.22 3.58
N LEU A 65 -6.81 -9.58 4.30
CA LEU A 65 -6.07 -10.82 4.04
C LEU A 65 -6.96 -12.05 4.22
N LYS A 66 -7.79 -12.07 5.27
CA LYS A 66 -8.74 -13.16 5.52
C LYS A 66 -9.74 -13.28 4.37
N ALA A 67 -10.39 -12.17 3.99
CA ALA A 67 -11.37 -12.16 2.91
C ALA A 67 -10.78 -12.61 1.57
N LEU A 68 -9.56 -12.13 1.21
CA LEU A 68 -8.89 -12.54 -0.01
C LEU A 68 -8.53 -14.04 -0.01
N ARG A 69 -8.10 -14.59 1.13
CA ARG A 69 -7.82 -16.03 1.25
C ARG A 69 -9.09 -16.87 1.10
N GLU A 70 -10.19 -16.44 1.71
CA GLU A 70 -11.48 -17.12 1.58
C GLU A 70 -11.94 -17.10 0.11
N GLU A 71 -11.94 -15.95 -0.56
CA GLU A 71 -12.36 -15.82 -1.95
C GLU A 71 -11.48 -16.65 -2.91
N LEU A 72 -10.16 -16.57 -2.79
CA LEU A 72 -9.23 -17.23 -3.72
C LEU A 72 -9.13 -18.74 -3.51
N ASN A 73 -9.39 -19.24 -2.30
CA ASN A 73 -9.39 -20.68 -2.00
C ASN A 73 -10.78 -21.33 -2.17
N SER A 74 -11.85 -20.53 -2.35
CA SER A 74 -13.21 -21.05 -2.60
C SER A 74 -13.46 -21.41 -4.07
N GLY A 75 -12.41 -21.32 -4.91
CA GLY A 75 -12.46 -21.60 -6.35
C GLY A 75 -12.00 -23.01 -6.76
N ASP A 76 -11.83 -23.95 -5.82
CA ASP A 76 -11.56 -25.37 -6.08
C ASP A 76 -12.84 -26.24 -6.02
#